data_AF-N8U1N3-F1
#
_entry.id   AF-N8U1N3-F1
#
_cell.length_a   1.000
_cell.length_b   1.000
_cell.length_c   1.000
_cell.angle_alpha   90.00
_cell.angle_beta   90.00
_cell.angle_gamma   90.00
#
_symmetry.space_group_name_H-M   'P 1'
#
loop_
_entity.id
_entity.type
_entity.pdbx_description
1 polymer ?
#
loop_
_entity_poly.entity_id
_entity_poly.type
_entity_poly.pdbx_seq_one_letter_code
_entity_poly.pdbx_strand_id
1 'polypeptide(L)' 'MVKNEEDIIENFIRWNMKFLDSLYIIDNNSTDGTVDIINQLISEGFNITLWVDNTLAHF' A
#
# COMPACT_ATOMS: atom_id res chain seq x y z
N MET A 1 -3.07 -4.46 6.39
CA MET A 1 -3.41 -3.09 6.79
C MET A 1 -2.10 -2.35 7.03
N VAL A 2 -1.94 -1.13 6.53
CA VAL A 2 -0.70 -0.34 6.61
C VAL A 2 -0.99 1.06 7.16
N LYS A 3 0.00 1.68 7.81
CA LYS A 3 -0.07 3.06 8.28
C LYS A 3 1.33 3.66 8.37
N ASN A 4 1.61 4.65 7.55
CA ASN A 4 2.87 5.40 7.56
C ASN A 4 4.13 4.51 7.50
N GLU A 5 4.26 3.71 6.44
CA GLU A 5 5.33 2.73 6.22
C GLU A 5 6.17 3.09 4.98
N GLU A 6 6.33 4.39 4.68
CA GLU A 6 7.00 4.86 3.46
C GLU A 6 8.44 4.34 3.28
N ASP A 7 9.11 4.00 4.38
CA ASP A 7 10.49 3.52 4.41
C ASP A 7 10.62 2.04 4.05
N ILE A 8 9.56 1.24 4.20
CA ILE A 8 9.62 -0.22 3.99
C ILE A 8 8.60 -0.77 2.99
N ILE A 9 7.52 -0.03 2.69
CA ILE A 9 6.38 -0.55 1.92
C ILE A 9 6.77 -1.02 0.52
N GLU A 10 7.69 -0.32 -0.15
CA GLU A 10 8.15 -0.71 -1.48
C GLU A 10 8.85 -2.07 -1.46
N ASN A 11 9.83 -2.23 -0.56
CA ASN A 11 10.58 -3.48 -0.43
C ASN A 11 9.64 -4.63 -0.06
N PHE A 12 8.70 -4.39 0.87
CA PHE A 12 7.69 -5.37 1.25
C PHE A 12 6.90 -5.87 0.03
N ILE A 13 6.37 -4.96 -0.79
CA ILE A 13 5.57 -5.31 -1.96
C ILE A 13 6.40 -6.05 -3.00
N ARG A 14 7.57 -5.51 -3.39
CA ARG A 14 8.41 -6.11 -4.44
C ARG A 14 8.89 -7.51 -4.07
N TRP A 15 9.14 -7.78 -2.79
CA TRP A 15 9.54 -9.11 -2.34
C TRP A 15 8.36 -10.09 -2.35
N ASN A 16 7.20 -9.71 -1.83
CA ASN A 16 6.05 -10.61 -1.75
C ASN A 16 5.46 -10.91 -3.14
N MET A 17 5.43 -9.94 -4.05
CA MET A 17 4.90 -10.12 -5.42
C MET A 17 5.71 -11.10 -6.28
N LYS A 18 6.89 -11.56 -5.81
CA LYS A 18 7.61 -12.68 -6.45
C LYS A 18 6.92 -14.03 -6.25
N PHE A 19 6.05 -14.13 -5.25
CA PHE A 19 5.41 -15.38 -4.83
C PHE A 19 3.89 -15.32 -4.85
N LEU A 20 3.32 -14.11 -4.80
CA LEU A 20 1.87 -13.89 -4.77
C LEU A 20 1.32 -13.52 -6.15
N ASP A 21 0.15 -14.04 -6.47
CA ASP A 21 -0.58 -13.64 -7.70
C ASP A 21 -1.20 -12.24 -7.59
N SER A 22 -1.55 -11.82 -6.37
CA SER A 22 -2.14 -10.50 -6.08
C SER A 22 -1.93 -10.11 -4.62
N LEU A 23 -2.00 -8.80 -4.34
CA LEU A 23 -1.89 -8.25 -2.99
C LEU A 23 -3.06 -7.30 -2.70
N TYR A 24 -3.76 -7.50 -1.59
CA TYR A 24 -4.81 -6.58 -1.11
C TYR A 24 -4.29 -5.76 0.07
N ILE A 25 -4.19 -4.44 -0.11
CA ILE A 25 -3.68 -3.51 0.89
C ILE A 25 -4.82 -2.61 1.36
N ILE A 26 -4.95 -2.52 2.68
CA ILE A 26 -5.86 -1.59 3.37
C ILE A 26 -4.97 -0.52 4.00
N ASP A 27 -5.03 0.71 3.52
CA ASP A 27 -4.33 1.85 4.09
C ASP A 27 -5.21 2.54 5.15
N ASN A 28 -4.66 2.79 6.34
CA ASN A 28 -5.37 3.44 7.44
C ASN A 28 -5.15 4.97 7.41
N ASN A 29 -5.49 5.61 6.29
CA ASN A 29 -5.34 7.05 6.07
C ASN A 29 -3.89 7.54 6.28
N SER A 30 -2.90 6.88 5.67
CA SER A 30 -1.49 7.30 5.80
C SER A 30 -1.30 8.74 5.38
N THR A 31 -0.43 9.45 6.10
CA THR A 31 -0.17 10.89 5.90
C THR A 31 1.22 11.17 5.35
N ASP A 32 1.97 10.11 5.05
CA ASP A 32 3.32 10.13 4.48
C ASP A 32 3.29 9.59 3.03
N GLY A 33 4.45 9.28 2.46
CA GLY A 33 4.57 8.77 1.08
C GLY A 33 4.03 7.37 0.84
N THR A 34 3.47 6.67 1.84
CA THR A 34 3.05 5.26 1.72
C THR A 34 2.09 5.04 0.55
N VAL A 35 1.04 5.85 0.45
CA VAL A 35 0.00 5.69 -0.59
C VAL A 35 0.56 6.02 -1.97
N ASP A 36 1.42 7.03 -2.08
CA ASP A 36 2.04 7.44 -3.34
C ASP A 36 2.96 6.33 -3.88
N ILE A 37 3.76 5.71 -3.01
CA ILE A 37 4.63 4.58 -3.36
C ILE A 37 3.79 3.38 -3.84
N ILE A 38 2.69 3.04 -3.16
CA ILE A 38 1.82 1.93 -3.58
C ILE A 38 1.19 2.23 -4.95
N ASN A 39 0.72 3.45 -5.18
CA ASN A 39 0.15 3.85 -6.48
C ASN A 39 1.19 3.81 -7.60
N GLN A 40 2.44 4.19 -7.31
CA GLN A 40 3.54 4.05 -8.27
C GLN A 40 3.76 2.58 -8.64
N LEU A 41 3.77 1.66 -7.66
CA LEU A 41 3.92 0.22 -7.92
C LEU A 41 2.74 -0.35 -8.71
N ILE A 42 1.50 0.10 -8.43
CA ILE A 42 0.34 -0.25 -9.27
C ILE A 42 0.57 0.20 -10.72
N SER A 43 1.09 1.42 -10.92
CA SER A 43 1.39 1.94 -12.26
C SER A 43 2.53 1.18 -12.98
N GLU A 44 3.45 0.57 -12.23
CA GLU A 44 4.49 -0.32 -12.76
C GLU A 44 3.93 -1.70 -13.21
N GLY A 45 2.67 -2.00 -12.90
CA GLY A 45 1.98 -3.22 -13.30
C GLY A 45 1.90 -4.29 -12.21
N PHE A 46 2.23 -3.98 -10.96
CA PHE A 46 1.98 -4.92 -9.86
C PHE A 46 0.48 -5.08 -9.62
N ASN A 47 0.03 -6.34 -9.50
CA ASN A 47 -1.37 -6.68 -9.24
C ASN A 47 -1.73 -6.41 -7.76
N ILE A 48 -1.94 -5.15 -7.43
CA ILE A 48 -2.25 -4.67 -6.09
C ILE A 48 -3.64 -4.03 -6.10
N THR A 49 -4.50 -4.44 -5.17
CA THR A 49 -5.73 -3.72 -4.87
C THR A 49 -5.52 -2.89 -3.61
N LEU A 50 -5.59 -1.56 -3.75
CA LEU A 50 -5.46 -0.63 -2.64
C LEU A 50 -6.84 -0.11 -2.22
N TRP A 51 -7.18 -0.27 -0.94
CA TRP A 51 -8.31 0.38 -0.31
C TRP A 51 -7.79 1.40 0.71
N VAL A 52 -8.12 2.67 0.52
CA VAL A 52 -7.75 3.74 1.45
C VAL A 52 -8.92 4.02 2.36
N ASP A 53 -8.70 3.89 3.67
CA ASP A 53 -9.68 4.26 4.67
C ASP A 53 -9.84 5.78 4.69
N ASN A 54 -10.96 6.27 4.17
CA ASN A 54 -11.31 7.69 4.20
C ASN A 54 -12.18 8.06 5.40
N THR A 55 -12.43 7.11 6.32
CA THR A 55 -13.19 7.40 7.52
C THR A 55 -12.30 8.20 8.47
N LEU A 56 -12.69 9.45 8.75
CA LEU A 56 -12.12 10.21 9.87
C LEU A 56 -12.32 9.34 11.11
N ALA A 57 -11.23 8.91 11.75
CA ALA A 57 -11.30 8.24 13.03
C ALA A 57 -12.09 9.16 13.98
N HIS A 58 -13.34 8.79 14.26
CA HIS A 58 -14.14 9.46 15.27
C HIS A 58 -13.49 9.13 16.60
N PHE A 59 -12.79 10.13 17.17
CA PHE A 59 -12.24 10.11 18.52
C PHE A 59 -13.35 10.01 19.58
#